data_AF-Q5KKP6-F1
#
_entry.id   AF-Q5KKP6-F1
#
_cell.length_a   1.000
_cell.length_b   1.000
_cell.length_c   1.000
_cell.angle_alpha   90.00
_cell.angle_beta   90.00
_cell.angle_gamma   90.00
#
_symmetry.space_group_name_H-M   'P 1'
#
loop_
_entity.id
_entity.type
_entity.pdbx_description
1 polymer ?
#
loop_
_entity_poly.entity_id
_entity_poly.type
_entity_poly.pdbx_seq_one_letter_code
_entity_poly.pdbx_strand_id
1 'polypeptide(L)'
;MMVVQQSTVIFLLCFSLPIVNALSEYQYLSSVNNFATSFLSPYNVEVVKSINSTLFSEDVTGTADVSTNFDGRELSTEYLFGLFVKTADDSHDPSPFGSPISYNVTGLLIENEFVSASIKFEFYYPVLNKTFPIQIDISLMLNEQGQIQQYDASFRRWAWATDVIIPQLLPYMASRNNLTMDNTTLVLREYLSRKICDTAVTYCTNENQQYSNHDACMDFLNTRDIGKWYRMGEDNLLCRHLHVPMLSLRPGTHCPHIGPSGGDMCIDRVYEQVVLDSHFPAGWLAPKKVTPENVEEVGHIQAISGQPLDPLLEIALSAGQSHSWDPTLYATALLGYFLFFYVCSHSIWFLFARFSVVFPSLGIEHQKNIVMYIMNIIFTTIALALQLVSTPAFRQDYHLWEVQCLRTAGVTVSALYVFELIYRLKMRIPLIIHHFLTIIAISFTVAVFEYTMSTTYLNSACIWLFQATLEQPTFLGLLGYRLGWNPKQVARLLKFAAVQTFLFKSASALTLIIY
;
A
#
# COMPACT_ATOMS: atom_id res chain seq x y z
N MET A 1 -10.27 53.71 -43.55
CA MET A 1 -9.67 54.32 -42.34
C MET A 1 -10.46 53.80 -41.15
N MET A 2 -9.96 53.01 -40.21
CA MET A 2 -8.61 52.67 -39.74
C MET A 2 -8.53 51.16 -39.49
N VAL A 3 -7.34 50.61 -39.72
CA VAL A 3 -6.89 49.28 -39.27
C VAL A 3 -6.67 49.34 -37.75
N VAL A 4 -7.17 48.35 -36.99
CA VAL A 4 -6.54 47.93 -35.73
C VAL A 4 -6.63 46.40 -35.61
N GLN A 5 -5.44 45.86 -35.44
CA GLN A 5 -4.98 44.50 -35.23
C GLN A 5 -5.19 44.12 -33.75
N GLN A 6 -5.74 42.93 -33.44
CA GLN A 6 -5.65 42.27 -32.12
C GLN A 6 -6.04 40.79 -32.30
N SER A 7 -5.06 39.90 -32.47
CA SER A 7 -4.44 39.08 -31.40
C SER A 7 -5.29 37.86 -31.06
N THR A 8 -5.09 36.79 -31.83
CA THR A 8 -5.45 35.42 -31.51
C THR A 8 -4.52 34.94 -30.39
N VAL A 9 -4.99 34.93 -29.15
CA VAL A 9 -4.30 34.26 -28.04
C VAL A 9 -5.04 32.96 -27.77
N ILE A 10 -4.49 31.87 -28.29
CA ILE A 10 -4.83 30.50 -27.87
C ILE A 10 -4.25 30.34 -26.46
N PHE A 11 -5.12 30.36 -25.45
CA PHE A 11 -4.75 29.99 -24.08
C PHE A 11 -4.63 28.46 -24.03
N LEU A 12 -3.43 27.96 -24.34
CA LEU A 12 -3.00 26.62 -23.94
C LEU A 12 -2.70 26.68 -22.44
N LEU A 13 -3.72 26.42 -21.63
CA LEU A 13 -3.53 26.10 -20.22
C LEU A 13 -2.91 24.69 -20.14
N CYS A 14 -1.58 24.65 -20.13
CA CYS A 14 -0.85 23.52 -19.57
C CYS A 14 -1.14 23.46 -18.07
N PHE A 15 -2.24 22.79 -17.70
CA PHE A 15 -2.43 22.34 -16.33
C PHE A 15 -1.42 21.22 -16.05
N SER A 16 -0.30 21.58 -15.44
CA SER A 16 0.50 20.63 -14.69
C SER A 16 -0.31 20.25 -13.45
N LEU A 17 -1.22 19.28 -13.61
CA LEU A 17 -1.80 18.57 -12.49
C LEU A 17 -0.63 17.96 -11.70
N PRO A 18 -0.54 18.16 -10.36
CA PRO A 18 0.35 17.33 -9.56
C PRO A 18 -0.23 15.92 -9.65
N ILE A 19 0.36 15.10 -10.52
CA ILE A 19 0.11 13.67 -10.54
C ILE A 19 0.71 13.18 -9.23
N VAL A 20 -0.14 12.88 -8.25
CA VAL A 20 0.23 12.06 -7.10
C VAL A 20 0.58 10.70 -7.71
N ASN A 21 1.86 10.47 -7.98
CA ASN A 21 2.35 9.22 -8.56
C ASN A 21 2.45 8.17 -7.44
N ALA A 22 1.31 7.76 -6.90
CA ALA A 22 1.25 6.51 -6.15
C ALA A 22 1.55 5.37 -7.14
N LEU A 23 2.46 4.47 -6.78
CA LEU A 23 2.76 3.30 -7.59
C LEU A 23 1.53 2.38 -7.62
N SER A 24 1.27 1.77 -8.77
CA SER A 24 0.28 0.71 -8.87
C SER A 24 0.78 -0.58 -8.22
N GLU A 25 -0.14 -1.46 -7.80
CA GLU A 25 0.18 -2.82 -7.32
C GLU A 25 1.09 -3.59 -8.29
N TYR A 26 0.92 -3.38 -9.59
CA TYR A 26 1.79 -3.99 -10.62
C TYR A 26 3.22 -3.45 -10.58
N GLN A 27 3.41 -2.16 -10.28
CA GLN A 27 4.74 -1.57 -10.11
C GLN A 27 5.42 -2.07 -8.82
N TYR A 28 4.65 -2.27 -7.74
CA TYR A 28 5.14 -2.92 -6.52
C TYR A 28 5.56 -4.37 -6.78
N LEU A 29 4.75 -5.16 -7.50
CA LEU A 29 5.11 -6.50 -7.96
C LEU A 29 6.39 -6.50 -8.81
N SER A 30 6.49 -5.56 -9.75
CA SER A 30 7.69 -5.41 -10.59
C SER A 30 8.93 -5.12 -9.76
N SER A 31 8.80 -4.37 -8.66
CA SER A 31 9.91 -4.06 -7.75
C SER A 31 10.44 -5.31 -7.05
N VAL A 32 9.55 -6.19 -6.57
CA VAL A 32 9.94 -7.50 -6.02
C VAL A 32 10.61 -8.37 -7.06
N ASN A 33 10.05 -8.41 -8.28
CA ASN A 33 10.63 -9.19 -9.37
C ASN A 33 12.03 -8.69 -9.75
N ASN A 34 12.21 -7.37 -9.79
CA ASN A 34 13.51 -6.73 -10.07
C ASN A 34 14.52 -7.04 -8.97
N PHE A 35 14.12 -6.97 -7.70
CA PHE A 35 14.97 -7.36 -6.56
C PHE A 35 15.40 -8.83 -6.66
N ALA A 36 14.44 -9.75 -6.82
CA ALA A 36 14.72 -11.18 -6.88
C ALA A 36 15.57 -11.58 -8.09
N THR A 37 15.32 -10.97 -9.26
CA THR A 37 16.13 -11.20 -10.47
C THR A 37 17.55 -10.68 -10.29
N SER A 38 17.69 -9.47 -9.73
CA SER A 38 18.98 -8.85 -9.45
C SER A 38 19.82 -9.66 -8.45
N PHE A 39 19.16 -10.45 -7.59
CA PHE A 39 19.82 -11.31 -6.61
C PHE A 39 20.44 -12.56 -7.24
N LEU A 40 19.98 -13.00 -8.42
CA LEU A 40 20.50 -14.18 -9.10
C LEU A 40 21.88 -13.94 -9.71
N SER A 41 22.71 -14.99 -9.77
CA SER A 41 23.94 -15.02 -10.56
C SER A 41 23.63 -15.23 -12.04
N PRO A 42 24.29 -14.51 -12.98
CA PRO A 42 25.36 -13.53 -12.76
C PRO A 42 24.86 -12.07 -12.63
N TYR A 43 23.54 -11.81 -12.58
CA TYR A 43 23.00 -10.45 -12.54
C TYR A 43 23.46 -9.66 -11.31
N ASN A 44 23.59 -10.33 -10.16
CA ASN A 44 24.10 -9.75 -8.92
C ASN A 44 25.51 -9.14 -9.08
N VAL A 45 26.34 -9.67 -10.00
CA VAL A 45 27.69 -9.14 -10.25
C VAL A 45 27.65 -7.73 -10.82
N GLU A 46 26.71 -7.43 -11.72
CA GLU A 46 26.57 -6.09 -12.32
C GLU A 46 26.05 -5.09 -11.28
N VAL A 47 25.08 -5.51 -10.48
CA VAL A 47 24.49 -4.69 -9.40
C VAL A 47 25.55 -4.31 -8.38
N VAL A 48 26.37 -5.25 -7.95
CA VAL A 48 27.43 -5.02 -6.95
C VAL A 48 28.53 -4.11 -7.47
N LYS A 49 28.89 -4.22 -8.75
CA LYS A 49 29.87 -3.33 -9.39
C LYS A 49 29.41 -1.88 -9.44
N SER A 50 28.10 -1.62 -9.40
CA SER A 50 27.60 -0.25 -9.30
C SER A 50 27.95 0.39 -7.96
N ILE A 51 28.05 -0.41 -6.88
CA ILE A 51 28.17 0.01 -5.47
C ILE A 51 26.93 0.78 -4.99
N ASN A 52 26.37 1.68 -5.79
CA ASN A 52 25.25 2.55 -5.49
C ASN A 52 23.99 2.18 -6.29
N SER A 53 23.49 0.95 -6.13
CA SER A 53 22.34 0.47 -6.90
C SER A 53 21.11 1.38 -6.76
N THR A 54 20.51 1.77 -7.88
CA THR A 54 19.28 2.58 -7.91
C THR A 54 18.03 1.82 -7.46
N LEU A 55 18.16 0.51 -7.18
CA LEU A 55 17.13 -0.29 -6.50
C LEU A 55 16.82 0.24 -5.10
N PHE A 56 17.80 0.88 -4.43
CA PHE A 56 17.61 1.45 -3.10
C PHE A 56 17.58 2.98 -3.15
N SER A 57 16.82 3.57 -2.24
CA SER A 57 16.92 4.99 -1.90
C SER A 57 18.31 5.32 -1.32
N GLU A 58 18.69 6.60 -1.26
CA GLU A 58 20.00 6.99 -0.71
C GLU A 58 20.08 6.73 0.79
N ASP A 59 18.97 6.96 1.48
CA ASP A 59 18.74 6.84 2.92
C ASP A 59 18.18 5.48 3.33
N VAL A 60 18.35 4.44 2.49
CA VAL A 60 17.84 3.11 2.80
C VAL A 60 18.38 2.61 4.14
N THR A 61 17.51 2.00 4.94
CA THR A 61 17.91 1.21 6.11
C THR A 61 17.45 -0.23 5.91
N GLY A 62 18.21 -1.20 6.37
CA GLY A 62 17.65 -2.54 6.45
C GLY A 62 18.46 -3.56 7.21
N THR A 63 17.83 -4.69 7.42
CA THR A 63 18.34 -5.76 8.29
C THR A 63 18.32 -7.10 7.57
N ALA A 64 19.33 -7.91 7.86
CA ALA A 64 19.29 -9.34 7.59
C ALA A 64 19.45 -10.11 8.91
N ASP A 65 18.48 -10.94 9.28
CA ASP A 65 18.35 -11.59 10.59
C ASP A 65 19.58 -12.41 11.00
N VAL A 66 20.25 -13.06 10.05
CA VAL A 66 21.43 -13.89 10.30
C VAL A 66 22.73 -13.09 10.47
N SER A 67 22.74 -11.79 10.15
CA SER A 67 23.93 -10.93 10.23
C SER A 67 23.68 -9.65 11.03
N THR A 68 23.38 -8.53 10.38
CA THR A 68 23.34 -7.20 10.97
C THR A 68 22.44 -6.25 10.17
N ASN A 69 22.42 -5.00 10.60
CA ASN A 69 21.81 -3.87 9.93
C ASN A 69 22.79 -3.21 8.95
N PHE A 70 22.23 -2.59 7.93
CA PHE A 70 22.93 -1.92 6.84
C PHE A 70 22.25 -0.58 6.57
N ASP A 71 23.01 0.49 6.73
CA ASP A 71 22.54 1.86 6.50
C ASP A 71 23.19 2.43 5.23
N GLY A 72 22.36 2.99 4.38
CA GLY A 72 22.75 3.63 3.14
C GLY A 72 22.89 2.66 1.96
N ARG A 73 22.68 3.23 0.78
CA ARG A 73 22.62 2.51 -0.51
C ARG A 73 23.81 1.60 -0.77
N GLU A 74 25.01 2.03 -0.38
CA GLU A 74 26.25 1.30 -0.68
C GLU A 74 26.34 -0.01 0.08
N LEU A 75 26.12 0.02 1.40
CA LEU A 75 26.16 -1.19 2.22
C LEU A 75 25.03 -2.14 1.82
N SER A 76 23.80 -1.66 1.65
CA SER A 76 22.69 -2.52 1.22
C SER A 76 22.96 -3.21 -0.12
N THR A 77 23.59 -2.52 -1.07
CA THR A 77 24.00 -3.10 -2.36
C THR A 77 25.06 -4.19 -2.18
N GLU A 78 26.11 -3.90 -1.43
CA GLU A 78 27.23 -4.83 -1.23
C GLU A 78 26.82 -6.09 -0.46
N TYR A 79 26.06 -5.96 0.62
CA TYR A 79 25.73 -7.12 1.46
C TYR A 79 24.65 -8.01 0.85
N LEU A 80 23.61 -7.42 0.24
CA LEU A 80 22.54 -8.23 -0.36
C LEU A 80 22.98 -8.91 -1.64
N PHE A 81 23.82 -8.27 -2.47
CA PHE A 81 24.18 -8.83 -3.77
C PHE A 81 25.62 -9.39 -3.80
N GLY A 82 26.56 -8.78 -3.05
CA GLY A 82 27.99 -9.05 -3.12
C GLY A 82 28.46 -10.33 -2.44
N LEU A 83 27.70 -10.81 -1.44
CA LEU A 83 28.00 -12.06 -0.72
C LEU A 83 28.13 -13.26 -1.66
N PHE A 84 27.40 -13.27 -2.78
CA PHE A 84 27.29 -14.42 -3.68
C PHE A 84 27.99 -14.23 -5.03
N VAL A 85 28.70 -13.11 -5.24
CA VAL A 85 29.32 -12.79 -6.54
C VAL A 85 30.52 -13.68 -6.86
N LYS A 86 31.34 -13.99 -5.85
CA LYS A 86 32.60 -14.72 -6.04
C LYS A 86 32.54 -16.21 -5.74
N THR A 87 31.41 -16.71 -5.25
CA THR A 87 31.25 -18.13 -4.91
C THR A 87 31.28 -19.03 -6.14
N ALA A 88 31.06 -18.48 -7.34
CA ALA A 88 31.11 -19.20 -8.61
C ALA A 88 32.47 -19.11 -9.34
N ASP A 89 33.39 -18.23 -8.91
CA ASP A 89 34.65 -17.96 -9.64
C ASP A 89 35.63 -19.15 -9.55
N ASP A 90 35.68 -19.83 -8.41
CA ASP A 90 36.46 -21.05 -8.20
C ASP A 90 35.51 -22.25 -8.00
N SER A 91 35.33 -23.05 -9.05
CA SER A 91 34.45 -24.23 -9.01
C SER A 91 34.90 -25.31 -8.01
N HIS A 92 36.13 -25.22 -7.50
CA HIS A 92 36.71 -26.13 -6.52
C HIS A 92 36.73 -25.52 -5.11
N ASP A 93 36.19 -24.31 -4.92
CA ASP A 93 36.05 -23.71 -3.60
C ASP A 93 34.89 -24.34 -2.84
N PRO A 94 35.11 -25.01 -1.70
CA PRO A 94 34.05 -25.50 -0.85
C PRO A 94 33.44 -24.39 0.00
N SER A 95 33.05 -23.29 -0.65
CA SER A 95 32.41 -22.14 -0.01
C SER A 95 31.15 -22.58 0.74
N PRO A 96 30.96 -22.14 2.00
CA PRO A 96 29.71 -22.31 2.73
C PRO A 96 28.50 -21.64 2.06
N PHE A 97 28.76 -20.64 1.23
CA PHE A 97 27.74 -19.90 0.48
C PHE A 97 27.72 -20.35 -0.97
N GLY A 98 26.55 -20.78 -1.45
CA GLY A 98 26.31 -21.10 -2.86
C GLY A 98 25.89 -19.88 -3.66
N SER A 99 25.76 -20.05 -4.98
CA SER A 99 25.27 -19.01 -5.88
C SER A 99 23.78 -19.18 -6.16
N PRO A 100 22.94 -18.15 -5.95
CA PRO A 100 21.52 -18.21 -6.32
C PRO A 100 21.37 -18.26 -7.84
N ILE A 101 20.67 -19.27 -8.38
CA ILE A 101 20.55 -19.49 -9.83
C ILE A 101 19.11 -19.39 -10.36
N SER A 102 18.11 -19.56 -9.47
CA SER A 102 16.71 -19.39 -9.80
C SER A 102 15.92 -19.07 -8.53
N TYR A 103 14.69 -18.56 -8.69
CA TYR A 103 13.78 -18.31 -7.57
C TYR A 103 12.34 -18.63 -7.91
N ASN A 104 11.54 -18.79 -6.88
CA ASN A 104 10.08 -18.86 -6.95
C ASN A 104 9.47 -18.05 -5.79
N VAL A 105 8.57 -17.12 -6.12
CA VAL A 105 7.83 -16.34 -5.12
C VAL A 105 6.64 -17.18 -4.64
N THR A 106 6.63 -17.55 -3.36
CA THR A 106 5.62 -18.44 -2.78
C THR A 106 4.57 -17.73 -1.93
N GLY A 107 4.83 -16.48 -1.55
CA GLY A 107 3.88 -15.60 -0.91
C GLY A 107 4.22 -14.15 -1.26
N LEU A 108 3.20 -13.34 -1.47
CA LEU A 108 3.33 -11.91 -1.71
C LEU A 108 2.11 -11.19 -1.15
N LEU A 109 2.35 -10.16 -0.36
CA LEU A 109 1.36 -9.21 0.12
C LEU A 109 1.85 -7.81 -0.23
N ILE A 110 0.98 -7.01 -0.82
CA ILE A 110 1.22 -5.59 -1.10
C ILE A 110 0.12 -4.84 -0.36
N GLU A 111 0.52 -3.90 0.49
CA GLU A 111 -0.40 -3.01 1.21
C GLU A 111 0.22 -1.61 1.14
N ASN A 112 -0.37 -0.72 0.34
CA ASN A 112 0.18 0.60 0.04
C ASN A 112 1.67 0.52 -0.40
N GLU A 113 2.57 1.23 0.28
CA GLU A 113 4.01 1.22 0.02
C GLU A 113 4.77 0.00 0.58
N PHE A 114 4.10 -0.89 1.30
CA PHE A 114 4.71 -2.05 1.96
C PHE A 114 4.54 -3.32 1.14
N VAL A 115 5.63 -4.10 1.03
CA VAL A 115 5.64 -5.37 0.30
C VAL A 115 6.28 -6.49 1.11
N SER A 116 5.52 -7.55 1.39
CA SER A 116 5.99 -8.73 2.11
C SER A 116 6.05 -9.87 1.11
N ALA A 117 7.23 -10.42 0.89
CA ALA A 117 7.44 -11.51 -0.04
C ALA A 117 8.13 -12.69 0.65
N SER A 118 7.67 -13.89 0.32
CA SER A 118 8.33 -15.14 0.70
C SER A 118 8.89 -15.79 -0.55
N ILE A 119 10.22 -15.76 -0.70
CA ILE A 119 10.92 -16.15 -1.92
C ILE A 119 11.80 -17.36 -1.64
N LYS A 120 11.66 -18.40 -2.46
CA LYS A 120 12.51 -19.60 -2.40
C LYS A 120 13.51 -19.56 -3.54
N PHE A 121 14.79 -19.48 -3.21
CA PHE A 121 15.89 -19.48 -4.15
C PHE A 121 16.54 -20.86 -4.22
N GLU A 122 16.99 -21.27 -5.41
CA GLU A 122 17.86 -22.42 -5.57
C GLU A 122 19.32 -21.95 -5.57
N PHE A 123 20.09 -22.41 -4.59
CA PHE A 123 21.50 -22.10 -4.44
C PHE A 123 22.34 -23.25 -4.98
N TYR A 124 23.16 -22.98 -6.00
CA TYR A 124 24.09 -23.93 -6.59
C TYR A 124 25.44 -23.92 -5.88
N TYR A 125 25.94 -25.10 -5.53
CA TYR A 125 27.26 -25.33 -4.94
C TYR A 125 28.14 -26.07 -5.95
N PRO A 126 29.08 -25.36 -6.63
CA PRO A 126 29.88 -25.95 -7.71
C PRO A 126 30.66 -27.20 -7.29
N VAL A 127 31.33 -27.18 -6.14
CA VAL A 127 32.16 -28.30 -5.67
C VAL A 127 31.36 -29.58 -5.42
N LEU A 128 30.08 -29.44 -5.05
CA LEU A 128 29.15 -30.55 -4.82
C LEU A 128 28.36 -30.92 -6.09
N ASN A 129 28.40 -30.07 -7.10
CA ASN A 129 27.54 -30.11 -8.27
C ASN A 129 26.06 -30.33 -7.90
N LYS A 130 25.57 -29.58 -6.91
CA LYS A 130 24.24 -29.78 -6.31
C LYS A 130 23.59 -28.44 -5.97
N THR A 131 22.26 -28.40 -6.04
CA THR A 131 21.46 -27.24 -5.62
C THR A 131 20.76 -27.52 -4.29
N PHE A 132 20.56 -26.46 -3.50
CA PHE A 132 19.80 -26.49 -2.27
C PHE A 132 18.79 -25.33 -2.24
N PRO A 133 17.54 -25.58 -1.81
CA PRO A 133 16.55 -24.53 -1.66
C PRO A 133 16.82 -23.71 -0.38
N ILE A 134 16.87 -22.39 -0.52
CA ILE A 134 16.98 -21.43 0.58
C ILE A 134 15.78 -20.48 0.51
N GLN A 135 15.08 -20.32 1.63
CA GLN A 135 13.93 -19.42 1.71
C GLN A 135 14.34 -18.12 2.38
N ILE A 136 14.00 -17.00 1.75
CA ILE A 136 14.16 -15.65 2.28
C ILE A 136 12.77 -15.03 2.35
N ASP A 137 12.35 -14.65 3.55
CA ASP A 137 11.16 -13.82 3.74
C ASP A 137 11.62 -12.38 3.88
N ILE A 138 11.10 -11.48 3.06
CA ILE A 138 11.53 -10.10 3.01
C ILE A 138 10.35 -9.15 3.11
N SER A 139 10.52 -8.16 3.96
CA SER A 139 9.68 -7.00 4.15
C SER A 139 10.32 -5.82 3.47
N LEU A 140 9.59 -5.08 2.65
CA LEU A 140 10.08 -3.91 1.94
C LEU A 140 9.13 -2.73 2.17
N MET A 141 9.69 -1.54 2.27
CA MET A 141 8.98 -0.27 2.10
C MET A 141 9.55 0.42 0.86
N LEU A 142 8.70 0.85 -0.07
CA LEU A 142 9.09 1.46 -1.33
C LEU A 142 8.71 2.95 -1.37
N ASN A 143 9.61 3.82 -1.82
CA ASN A 143 9.26 5.23 -2.03
C ASN A 143 8.45 5.43 -3.32
N GLU A 144 7.99 6.66 -3.57
CA GLU A 144 7.22 7.01 -4.78
C GLU A 144 7.99 6.78 -6.09
N GLN A 145 9.33 6.68 -6.03
CA GLN A 145 10.19 6.38 -7.18
C GLN A 145 10.37 4.87 -7.40
N GLY A 146 9.76 4.01 -6.58
CA GLY A 146 9.88 2.55 -6.65
C GLY A 146 11.21 2.02 -6.12
N GLN A 147 11.91 2.81 -5.31
CA GLN A 147 13.16 2.41 -4.67
C GLN A 147 12.88 1.89 -3.27
N ILE A 148 13.64 0.87 -2.85
CA ILE A 148 13.56 0.30 -1.50
C ILE A 148 14.11 1.34 -0.52
N GLN A 149 13.26 1.77 0.42
CA GLN A 149 13.57 2.70 1.49
C GLN A 149 13.82 2.00 2.82
N GLN A 150 13.10 0.92 3.10
CA GLN A 150 13.40 0.07 4.23
C GLN A 150 13.31 -1.39 3.81
N TYR A 151 14.12 -2.26 4.42
CA TYR A 151 13.92 -3.70 4.30
C TYR A 151 14.23 -4.47 5.58
N ASP A 152 13.54 -5.57 5.79
CA ASP A 152 13.85 -6.55 6.82
C ASP A 152 13.77 -7.95 6.21
N ALA A 153 14.91 -8.63 6.15
CA ALA A 153 15.07 -9.93 5.50
C ALA A 153 15.37 -11.02 6.53
N SER A 154 14.61 -12.11 6.49
CA SER A 154 14.84 -13.29 7.30
C SER A 154 15.15 -14.52 6.46
N PHE A 155 16.28 -15.16 6.75
CA PHE A 155 16.65 -16.44 6.14
C PHE A 155 15.96 -17.59 6.89
N ARG A 156 14.73 -17.90 6.47
CA ARG A 156 13.91 -18.93 7.12
C ARG A 156 14.62 -20.29 7.09
N ARG A 157 14.87 -20.84 8.28
CA ARG A 157 15.53 -22.15 8.52
C ARG A 157 16.99 -22.21 8.07
N TRP A 158 17.68 -21.07 8.02
CA TRP A 158 19.10 -21.03 7.65
C TRP A 158 19.98 -22.00 8.44
N ALA A 159 19.80 -22.06 9.76
CA ALA A 159 20.55 -22.99 10.62
C ALA A 159 20.42 -24.46 10.15
N TRP A 160 19.21 -24.88 9.80
CA TRP A 160 18.97 -26.24 9.31
C TRP A 160 19.58 -26.44 7.91
N ALA A 161 19.49 -25.46 7.02
CA ALA A 161 20.16 -25.54 5.72
C ALA A 161 21.67 -25.79 5.90
N THR A 162 22.31 -25.08 6.83
CA THR A 162 23.74 -25.27 7.11
C THR A 162 24.06 -26.61 7.78
N ASP A 163 23.18 -27.16 8.62
CA ASP A 163 23.34 -28.51 9.19
C ASP A 163 23.35 -29.60 8.10
N VAL A 164 22.72 -29.34 6.95
CA VAL A 164 22.70 -30.25 5.80
C VAL A 164 23.88 -30.00 4.87
N ILE A 165 24.18 -28.75 4.56
CA ILE A 165 25.15 -28.38 3.52
C ILE A 165 26.60 -28.53 4.02
N ILE A 166 26.91 -28.00 5.21
CA ILE A 166 28.29 -27.95 5.71
C ILE A 166 28.94 -29.34 5.83
N PRO A 167 28.27 -30.38 6.36
CA PRO A 167 28.86 -31.72 6.42
C PRO A 167 29.26 -32.29 5.04
N GLN A 168 28.54 -31.93 3.98
CA GLN A 168 28.87 -32.35 2.61
C GLN A 168 30.11 -31.60 2.07
N LEU A 169 30.37 -30.39 2.54
CA LEU A 169 31.53 -29.57 2.13
C LEU A 169 32.81 -29.94 2.89
N LEU A 170 32.71 -30.45 4.12
CA LEU A 170 33.87 -30.74 4.98
C LEU A 170 34.95 -31.63 4.33
N PRO A 171 34.64 -32.72 3.59
CA PRO A 171 35.67 -33.52 2.93
C PRO A 171 36.51 -32.71 1.92
N TYR A 172 35.86 -31.77 1.22
CA TYR A 172 36.52 -30.89 0.26
C TYR A 172 37.34 -29.81 0.97
N MET A 173 36.83 -29.27 2.09
CA MET A 173 37.59 -28.36 2.96
C MET A 173 38.85 -29.04 3.53
N ALA A 174 38.73 -30.29 3.98
CA ALA A 174 39.85 -31.08 4.49
C ALA A 174 40.89 -31.34 3.40
N SER A 175 40.45 -31.75 2.21
CA SER A 175 41.33 -31.95 1.07
C SER A 175 42.06 -30.67 0.66
N ARG A 176 41.39 -29.51 0.69
CA ARG A 176 42.00 -28.22 0.32
C ARG A 176 43.09 -27.78 1.31
N ASN A 177 42.95 -28.14 2.58
CA ASN A 177 43.89 -27.80 3.64
C ASN A 177 44.85 -28.93 4.03
N ASN A 178 44.88 -30.05 3.27
CA ASN A 178 45.66 -31.25 3.59
C ASN A 178 45.41 -31.79 5.03
N LEU A 179 44.16 -31.75 5.49
CA LEU A 179 43.73 -32.24 6.79
C LEU A 179 43.01 -33.60 6.70
N THR A 180 42.99 -34.35 7.79
CA THR A 180 42.13 -35.53 7.94
C THR A 180 40.75 -35.15 8.45
N MET A 181 39.77 -36.03 8.25
CA MET A 181 38.38 -35.82 8.67
C MET A 181 38.09 -36.22 10.13
N ASP A 182 39.13 -36.46 10.93
CA ASP A 182 38.99 -36.94 12.32
C ASP A 182 38.37 -35.87 13.24
N ASN A 183 38.62 -34.59 12.94
CA ASN A 183 38.06 -33.45 13.66
C ASN A 183 37.44 -32.44 12.69
N THR A 184 36.14 -32.60 12.46
CA THR A 184 35.35 -31.73 11.56
C THR A 184 35.34 -30.26 11.98
N THR A 185 35.43 -29.98 13.29
CA THR A 185 35.48 -28.62 13.82
C THR A 185 36.80 -27.94 13.47
N LEU A 186 37.91 -28.68 13.56
CA LEU A 186 39.22 -28.20 13.14
C LEU A 186 39.25 -27.94 11.63
N VAL A 187 38.71 -28.86 10.82
CA VAL A 187 38.63 -28.70 9.36
C VAL A 187 37.90 -27.42 8.97
N LEU A 188 36.72 -27.17 9.55
CA LEU A 188 35.94 -25.98 9.28
C LEU A 188 36.68 -24.71 9.71
N ARG A 189 37.23 -24.69 10.93
CA ARG A 189 38.01 -23.55 11.45
C ARG A 189 39.18 -23.21 10.54
N GLU A 190 39.95 -24.23 10.15
CA GLU A 190 41.15 -24.04 9.33
C GLU A 190 40.78 -23.48 7.96
N TYR A 191 39.71 -23.99 7.34
CA TYR A 191 39.22 -23.48 6.07
C TYR A 191 38.79 -22.02 6.16
N LEU A 192 37.95 -21.68 7.14
CA LEU A 192 37.48 -20.30 7.32
C LEU A 192 38.65 -19.35 7.58
N SER A 193 39.55 -19.71 8.50
CA SER A 193 40.68 -18.87 8.92
C SER A 193 41.66 -18.63 7.78
N ARG A 194 42.08 -19.69 7.07
CA ARG A 194 42.96 -19.56 5.91
C ARG A 194 42.34 -18.68 4.83
N LYS A 195 41.07 -18.91 4.49
CA LYS A 195 40.40 -18.11 3.47
C LYS A 195 40.36 -16.63 3.84
N ILE A 196 40.07 -16.31 5.10
CA ILE A 196 40.12 -14.94 5.62
C ILE A 196 41.53 -14.37 5.50
N CYS A 197 42.55 -15.07 5.99
CA CYS A 197 43.94 -14.58 6.01
C CYS A 197 44.56 -14.43 4.62
N ASP A 198 44.33 -15.39 3.72
CA ASP A 198 44.78 -15.31 2.32
C ASP A 198 44.19 -14.07 1.64
N THR A 199 42.89 -13.82 1.85
CA THR A 199 42.20 -12.68 1.28
C THR A 199 42.64 -11.36 1.93
N ALA A 200 42.86 -11.36 3.25
CA ALA A 200 43.37 -10.21 3.99
C ALA A 200 44.73 -9.76 3.47
N VAL A 201 45.69 -10.68 3.35
CA VAL A 201 47.04 -10.37 2.87
C VAL A 201 47.02 -9.89 1.42
N THR A 202 46.07 -10.40 0.62
CA THR A 202 45.93 -10.02 -0.80
C THR A 202 45.35 -8.61 -0.97
N TYR A 203 44.28 -8.25 -0.25
CA TYR A 203 43.51 -7.02 -0.52
C TYR A 203 43.63 -5.95 0.56
N CYS A 204 43.95 -6.32 1.80
CA CYS A 204 44.09 -5.39 2.93
C CYS A 204 45.55 -4.96 3.09
N THR A 205 45.96 -4.05 2.21
CA THR A 205 47.32 -3.50 2.18
C THR A 205 47.33 -2.00 2.49
N ASN A 206 48.52 -1.44 2.78
CA ASN A 206 48.70 -0.02 3.09
C ASN A 206 47.81 0.43 4.26
N GLU A 207 47.04 1.50 4.08
CA GLU A 207 46.13 2.06 5.10
C GLU A 207 45.04 1.07 5.54
N ASN A 208 44.75 0.05 4.73
CA ASN A 208 43.74 -0.97 5.04
C ASN A 208 44.35 -2.22 5.70
N GLN A 209 45.66 -2.23 5.98
CA GLN A 209 46.34 -3.39 6.55
C GLN A 209 45.80 -3.73 7.94
N GLN A 210 45.29 -4.95 8.10
CA GLN A 210 44.72 -5.44 9.37
C GLN A 210 45.69 -6.31 10.18
N TYR A 211 46.60 -6.99 9.48
CA TYR A 211 47.55 -7.93 10.06
C TYR A 211 48.94 -7.68 9.49
N SER A 212 49.97 -7.89 10.30
CA SER A 212 51.36 -7.73 9.85
C SER A 212 51.75 -8.73 8.77
N ASN A 213 51.22 -9.96 8.85
CA ASN A 213 51.43 -11.04 7.91
C ASN A 213 50.35 -12.12 8.08
N HIS A 214 50.40 -13.16 7.24
CA HIS A 214 49.47 -14.28 7.27
C HIS A 214 49.44 -15.01 8.63
N ASP A 215 50.60 -15.26 9.23
CA ASP A 215 50.70 -16.02 10.49
C ASP A 215 50.07 -15.24 11.66
N ALA A 216 50.30 -13.93 11.73
CA ALA A 216 49.66 -13.06 12.73
C ALA A 216 48.12 -13.05 12.58
N CYS A 217 47.62 -13.15 11.34
CA CYS A 217 46.19 -13.32 11.09
C CYS A 217 45.68 -14.67 11.62
N MET A 218 46.38 -15.78 11.31
CA MET A 218 46.01 -17.10 11.79
C MET A 218 46.03 -17.19 13.32
N ASP A 219 47.05 -16.63 13.97
CA ASP A 219 47.17 -16.58 15.43
C ASP A 219 45.97 -15.87 16.06
N PHE A 220 45.57 -14.72 15.50
CA PHE A 220 44.39 -13.99 15.97
C PHE A 220 43.11 -14.79 15.75
N LEU A 221 42.87 -15.29 14.53
CA LEU A 221 41.63 -16.03 14.20
C LEU A 221 41.50 -17.33 14.99
N ASN A 222 42.61 -17.96 15.39
CA ASN A 222 42.60 -19.13 16.26
C ASN A 222 42.07 -18.85 17.67
N THR A 223 42.08 -17.58 18.12
CA THR A 223 41.47 -17.16 19.39
C THR A 223 39.97 -16.91 19.29
N ARG A 224 39.41 -16.90 18.07
CA ARG A 224 37.99 -16.63 17.83
C ARG A 224 37.18 -17.92 17.74
N ASP A 225 35.93 -17.82 18.15
CA ASP A 225 34.97 -18.88 17.96
C ASP A 225 34.56 -18.97 16.51
N ILE A 226 34.22 -20.19 16.05
CA ILE A 226 33.62 -20.35 14.72
C ILE A 226 32.32 -19.53 14.67
N GLY A 227 31.51 -19.58 15.72
CA GLY A 227 30.19 -18.96 15.77
C GLY A 227 29.08 -19.93 15.41
N LYS A 228 27.86 -19.41 15.31
CA LYS A 228 26.68 -20.15 14.86
C LYS A 228 26.20 -19.56 13.54
N TRP A 229 25.71 -20.40 12.63
CA TRP A 229 25.26 -19.97 11.30
C TRP A 229 24.11 -18.97 11.32
N TYR A 230 23.32 -18.92 12.41
CA TYR A 230 22.27 -17.93 12.62
C TYR A 230 22.74 -16.68 13.42
N ARG A 231 24.05 -16.53 13.66
CA ARG A 231 24.69 -15.41 14.38
C ARG A 231 25.95 -14.94 13.62
N MET A 232 25.83 -14.72 12.31
CA MET A 232 26.94 -14.31 11.44
C MET A 232 27.21 -12.80 11.46
N GLY A 233 26.64 -12.06 12.42
CA GLY A 233 26.97 -10.65 12.69
C GLY A 233 27.81 -10.43 13.95
N GLU A 234 28.26 -11.48 14.62
CA GLU A 234 29.00 -11.37 15.89
C GLU A 234 30.52 -11.49 15.71
N ASP A 235 31.31 -11.24 16.77
CA ASP A 235 32.77 -11.39 16.77
C ASP A 235 33.21 -12.87 16.65
N ASN A 236 33.02 -13.45 15.46
CA ASN A 236 33.32 -14.85 15.16
C ASN A 236 33.87 -15.04 13.73
N LEU A 237 34.30 -16.26 13.40
CA LEU A 237 34.88 -16.59 12.09
C LEU A 237 33.84 -16.55 10.96
N LEU A 238 32.57 -16.88 11.24
CA LEU A 238 31.53 -16.84 10.22
C LEU A 238 31.23 -15.42 9.74
N CYS A 239 31.17 -14.44 10.64
CA CYS A 239 31.03 -13.03 10.28
C CYS A 239 32.20 -12.57 9.41
N ARG A 240 33.44 -12.87 9.82
CA ARG A 240 34.63 -12.47 9.04
C ARG A 240 34.68 -13.12 7.67
N HIS A 241 34.30 -14.40 7.58
CA HIS A 241 34.23 -15.10 6.30
C HIS A 241 33.14 -14.52 5.39
N LEU A 242 32.02 -14.05 5.93
CA LEU A 242 30.96 -13.38 5.17
C LEU A 242 31.48 -12.16 4.39
N HIS A 243 32.48 -11.44 4.90
CA HIS A 243 33.05 -10.28 4.20
C HIS A 243 34.08 -10.63 3.11
N VAL A 244 34.64 -11.84 3.10
CA VAL A 244 35.72 -12.26 2.18
C VAL A 244 35.42 -11.94 0.71
N PRO A 245 34.23 -12.24 0.15
CA PRO A 245 33.93 -11.95 -1.25
C PRO A 245 33.99 -10.46 -1.60
N MET A 246 33.72 -9.59 -0.62
CA MET A 246 33.58 -8.14 -0.82
C MET A 246 34.90 -7.37 -0.68
N LEU A 247 35.95 -7.99 -0.13
CA LEU A 247 37.26 -7.35 0.08
C LEU A 247 37.89 -6.83 -1.20
N SER A 248 37.74 -7.54 -2.32
CA SER A 248 38.28 -7.09 -3.60
C SER A 248 37.50 -5.95 -4.26
N LEU A 249 36.27 -5.69 -3.79
CA LEU A 249 35.39 -4.67 -4.33
C LEU A 249 35.66 -3.35 -3.63
N ARG A 250 35.65 -3.36 -2.30
CA ARG A 250 35.88 -2.17 -1.47
C ARG A 250 36.73 -2.49 -0.24
N PRO A 251 38.06 -2.66 -0.39
CA PRO A 251 38.95 -3.00 0.71
C PRO A 251 38.85 -2.01 1.88
N GLY A 252 38.72 -0.71 1.61
CA GLY A 252 38.64 0.33 2.64
C GLY A 252 37.49 0.15 3.63
N THR A 253 36.37 -0.41 3.16
CA THR A 253 35.20 -0.67 4.01
C THR A 253 35.30 -2.05 4.64
N HIS A 254 35.62 -3.10 3.88
CA HIS A 254 35.50 -4.47 4.39
C HIS A 254 36.74 -5.02 5.12
N CYS A 255 37.92 -4.43 4.92
CA CYS A 255 39.13 -4.88 5.62
C CYS A 255 38.99 -4.76 7.16
N PRO A 256 38.55 -3.63 7.73
CA PRO A 256 38.29 -3.53 9.17
C PRO A 256 37.40 -4.65 9.72
N HIS A 257 36.39 -5.09 8.96
CA HIS A 257 35.43 -6.09 9.41
C HIS A 257 36.06 -7.47 9.63
N ILE A 258 37.07 -7.82 8.83
CA ILE A 258 37.79 -9.09 8.97
C ILE A 258 39.00 -9.00 9.90
N GLY A 259 39.32 -7.79 10.38
CA GLY A 259 40.46 -7.48 11.23
C GLY A 259 40.22 -7.73 12.73
N PRO A 260 41.20 -7.36 13.56
CA PRO A 260 41.10 -7.48 15.01
C PRO A 260 40.01 -6.63 15.65
N SER A 261 39.72 -5.45 15.10
CA SER A 261 38.64 -4.59 15.60
C SER A 261 37.25 -5.12 15.27
N GLY A 262 37.12 -5.96 14.24
CA GLY A 262 35.82 -6.35 13.67
C GLY A 262 35.09 -5.19 12.96
N GLY A 263 35.70 -4.01 12.90
CA GLY A 263 35.04 -2.77 12.52
C GLY A 263 33.80 -2.51 13.37
N ASP A 264 32.70 -2.17 12.71
CA ASP A 264 31.34 -2.05 13.28
C ASP A 264 30.44 -3.25 12.92
N MET A 265 30.98 -4.26 12.22
CA MET A 265 30.22 -5.39 11.70
C MET A 265 30.40 -6.65 12.55
N CYS A 266 31.65 -7.11 12.73
CA CYS A 266 31.98 -8.37 13.42
C CYS A 266 32.39 -8.12 14.87
N ILE A 267 31.45 -7.62 15.67
CA ILE A 267 31.63 -7.24 17.07
C ILE A 267 30.71 -8.04 17.98
N ASP A 268 30.99 -8.06 19.28
CA ASP A 268 30.08 -8.64 20.26
C ASP A 268 28.74 -7.89 20.29
N ARG A 269 27.64 -8.63 20.39
CA ARG A 269 26.29 -8.08 20.39
C ARG A 269 25.50 -8.54 21.61
N VAL A 270 24.69 -7.64 22.15
CA VAL A 270 23.77 -7.91 23.26
C VAL A 270 22.41 -8.30 22.66
N TYR A 271 21.91 -9.48 23.02
CA TYR A 271 20.67 -10.04 22.47
C TYR A 271 19.48 -9.08 22.63
N GLU A 272 19.29 -8.53 23.82
CA GLU A 272 18.20 -7.61 24.11
C GLU A 272 18.25 -6.37 23.22
N GLN A 273 19.45 -5.84 22.97
CA GLN A 273 19.61 -4.69 22.08
C GLN A 273 19.30 -5.06 20.63
N VAL A 274 19.83 -6.18 20.13
CA VAL A 274 19.57 -6.64 18.75
C VAL A 274 18.07 -6.85 18.49
N VAL A 275 17.33 -7.34 19.49
CA VAL A 275 15.88 -7.58 19.36
C VAL A 275 15.06 -6.30 19.51
N LEU A 276 15.48 -5.37 20.37
CA LEU A 276 14.72 -4.14 20.65
C LEU A 276 15.01 -3.01 19.65
N ASP A 277 16.19 -3.01 19.03
CA ASP A 277 16.56 -2.02 18.02
C ASP A 277 15.72 -2.21 16.75
N SER A 278 15.04 -1.16 16.30
CA SER A 278 14.21 -1.20 15.09
C SER A 278 14.93 -0.55 13.91
N HIS A 279 15.34 -1.37 12.95
CA HIS A 279 15.95 -0.92 11.67
C HIS A 279 14.98 -1.03 10.47
N PHE A 280 13.75 -1.43 10.75
CA PHE A 280 12.57 -1.28 9.90
C PHE A 280 11.49 -0.50 10.69
N PRO A 281 11.77 0.78 11.06
CA PRO A 281 10.91 1.53 11.98
C PRO A 281 9.49 1.74 11.47
N ALA A 282 9.27 1.75 10.15
CA ALA A 282 7.93 1.89 9.61
C ALA A 282 7.01 0.71 10.01
N GLY A 283 7.58 -0.50 10.08
CA GLY A 283 6.87 -1.71 10.51
C GLY A 283 5.79 -2.21 9.54
N TRP A 284 5.30 -3.43 9.77
CA TRP A 284 4.09 -4.01 9.13
C TRP A 284 2.82 -3.64 9.86
N LEU A 285 2.75 -2.41 10.34
CA LEU A 285 1.62 -1.99 11.12
C LEU A 285 0.64 -1.36 10.16
N ALA A 286 -0.50 -2.03 10.01
CA ALA A 286 -1.68 -1.33 9.55
C ALA A 286 -1.81 -0.05 10.39
N PRO A 287 -1.94 1.12 9.77
CA PRO A 287 -2.21 2.36 10.43
C PRO A 287 -2.87 2.33 11.82
N LYS A 288 -2.12 2.64 12.87
CA LYS A 288 -2.68 2.99 14.18
C LYS A 288 -3.24 4.42 14.19
N LYS A 289 -4.43 4.63 13.60
CA LYS A 289 -5.31 5.76 13.99
C LYS A 289 -6.04 5.33 15.26
N VAL A 290 -5.58 5.81 16.41
CA VAL A 290 -6.29 5.61 17.68
C VAL A 290 -7.51 6.53 17.67
N THR A 291 -8.68 5.97 17.37
CA THR A 291 -9.95 6.66 17.52
C THR A 291 -10.48 6.46 18.94
N PRO A 292 -11.43 7.29 19.41
CA PRO A 292 -12.12 7.03 20.67
C PRO A 292 -12.72 5.61 20.77
N GLU A 293 -13.10 5.02 19.64
CA GLU A 293 -13.74 3.71 19.55
C GLU A 293 -12.75 2.55 19.65
N ASN A 294 -11.52 2.68 19.13
CA ASN A 294 -10.55 1.58 19.09
C ASN A 294 -9.38 1.70 20.10
N VAL A 295 -9.40 2.75 20.93
CA VAL A 295 -8.30 3.07 21.85
C VAL A 295 -7.98 1.96 22.85
N GLU A 296 -8.99 1.20 23.30
CA GLU A 296 -8.77 0.08 24.21
C GLU A 296 -8.03 -1.07 23.52
N GLU A 297 -8.30 -1.29 22.23
CA GLU A 297 -7.78 -2.44 21.47
C GLU A 297 -6.38 -2.17 20.88
N VAL A 298 -6.15 -0.97 20.34
CA VAL A 298 -4.89 -0.67 19.65
C VAL A 298 -4.03 0.38 20.36
N GLY A 299 -4.58 1.11 21.33
CA GLY A 299 -3.91 2.22 22.02
C GLY A 299 -2.61 1.84 22.74
N HIS A 300 -2.48 0.59 23.17
CA HIS A 300 -1.30 0.06 23.86
C HIS A 300 -0.20 -0.52 22.94
N ILE A 301 -0.48 -0.68 21.63
CA ILE A 301 0.49 -1.23 20.67
C ILE A 301 1.61 -0.18 20.40
N GLN A 302 2.81 -0.44 20.93
CA GLN A 302 4.00 0.41 20.78
C GLN A 302 4.78 0.01 19.53
N ALA A 303 4.28 0.39 18.36
CA ALA A 303 4.95 0.04 17.13
C ALA A 303 4.85 1.31 16.26
N ILE A 304 6.00 1.95 16.06
CA ILE A 304 6.12 3.39 15.80
C ILE A 304 6.72 3.60 14.41
N SER A 305 5.87 3.81 13.42
CA SER A 305 6.14 4.92 12.50
C SER A 305 5.40 6.11 13.11
N GLY A 306 6.11 7.19 13.46
CA GLY A 306 5.50 8.42 13.96
C GLY A 306 4.69 9.17 12.90
N GLN A 307 4.32 8.51 11.80
CA GLN A 307 3.61 9.11 10.68
C GLN A 307 2.10 8.95 10.88
N PRO A 308 1.31 10.03 10.74
CA PRO A 308 -0.14 9.92 10.67
C PRO A 308 -0.50 9.17 9.39
N LEU A 309 -1.58 8.40 9.47
CA LEU A 309 -1.86 7.41 8.44
C LEU A 309 -3.00 7.83 7.54
N ASP A 310 -3.07 7.15 6.40
CA ASP A 310 -4.13 7.38 5.44
C ASP A 310 -5.50 7.13 6.11
N PRO A 311 -6.36 8.16 6.23
CA PRO A 311 -7.71 8.04 6.77
C PRO A 311 -8.59 7.02 6.02
N LEU A 312 -8.16 6.51 4.87
CA LEU A 312 -8.84 5.46 4.10
C LEU A 312 -8.67 4.04 4.64
N LEU A 313 -7.71 3.75 5.53
CA LEU A 313 -7.47 2.37 5.97
C LEU A 313 -8.70 1.74 6.66
N GLU A 314 -9.39 2.48 7.51
CA GLU A 314 -10.61 1.98 8.17
C GLU A 314 -11.68 1.57 7.14
N ILE A 315 -11.77 2.32 6.05
CA ILE A 315 -12.65 2.03 4.92
C ILE A 315 -12.19 0.76 4.19
N ALA A 316 -10.89 0.62 3.93
CA ALA A 316 -10.27 -0.56 3.32
C ALA A 316 -10.51 -1.85 4.10
N LEU A 317 -10.35 -1.81 5.42
CA LEU A 317 -10.55 -2.97 6.29
C LEU A 317 -12.04 -3.33 6.46
N SER A 318 -12.94 -2.34 6.40
CA SER A 318 -14.38 -2.56 6.59
C SER A 318 -15.12 -3.14 5.37
N ALA A 319 -14.60 -2.91 4.16
CA ALA A 319 -15.28 -3.28 2.91
C ALA A 319 -15.06 -4.74 2.48
N GLY A 320 -14.17 -5.48 3.14
CA GLY A 320 -13.61 -6.75 2.66
C GLY A 320 -14.59 -7.92 2.44
N GLN A 321 -15.86 -7.83 2.84
CA GLN A 321 -16.86 -8.89 2.63
C GLN A 321 -18.23 -8.42 2.12
N SER A 322 -18.41 -7.13 1.83
CA SER A 322 -19.67 -6.63 1.29
C SER A 322 -19.43 -5.45 0.37
N HIS A 323 -19.49 -5.72 -0.93
CA HIS A 323 -19.32 -4.71 -1.96
C HIS A 323 -20.65 -4.15 -2.42
N SER A 324 -20.66 -2.89 -2.85
CA SER A 324 -21.84 -2.29 -3.47
C SER A 324 -22.28 -3.06 -4.70
N TRP A 325 -21.38 -3.65 -5.49
CA TRP A 325 -21.76 -4.48 -6.64
C TRP A 325 -22.28 -5.87 -6.27
N ASP A 326 -22.29 -6.26 -4.98
CA ASP A 326 -22.86 -7.54 -4.59
C ASP A 326 -24.36 -7.53 -4.91
N PRO A 327 -24.84 -8.51 -5.70
CA PRO A 327 -26.22 -8.53 -6.17
C PRO A 327 -27.22 -8.60 -5.01
N THR A 328 -26.80 -9.07 -3.84
CA THR A 328 -27.60 -9.12 -2.62
C THR A 328 -27.76 -7.75 -1.97
N LEU A 329 -26.75 -6.88 -1.98
CA LEU A 329 -26.78 -5.66 -1.18
C LEU A 329 -27.67 -4.57 -1.80
N TYR A 330 -27.45 -4.20 -3.07
CA TYR A 330 -28.34 -3.23 -3.72
C TYR A 330 -29.75 -3.79 -3.93
N ALA A 331 -29.92 -5.06 -4.32
CA ALA A 331 -31.26 -5.61 -4.57
C ALA A 331 -32.07 -5.73 -3.27
N THR A 332 -31.46 -6.19 -2.17
CA THR A 332 -32.15 -6.32 -0.88
C THR A 332 -32.44 -4.94 -0.28
N ALA A 333 -31.47 -4.02 -0.33
CA ALA A 333 -31.68 -2.65 0.12
C ALA A 333 -32.79 -1.97 -0.70
N LEU A 334 -32.72 -2.06 -2.03
CA LEU A 334 -33.73 -1.49 -2.93
C LEU A 334 -35.11 -2.08 -2.64
N LEU A 335 -35.25 -3.40 -2.52
CA LEU A 335 -36.52 -4.04 -2.16
C LEU A 335 -37.07 -3.52 -0.82
N GLY A 336 -36.20 -3.41 0.20
CA GLY A 336 -36.56 -2.85 1.50
C GLY A 336 -37.06 -1.41 1.40
N TYR A 337 -36.33 -0.53 0.69
CA TYR A 337 -36.75 0.84 0.44
C TYR A 337 -38.05 0.91 -0.37
N PHE A 338 -38.25 0.02 -1.34
CA PHE A 338 -39.47 -0.03 -2.15
C PHE A 338 -40.71 -0.34 -1.31
N LEU A 339 -40.63 -1.36 -0.45
CA LEU A 339 -41.72 -1.70 0.46
C LEU A 339 -42.00 -0.56 1.43
N PHE A 340 -40.94 0.05 1.97
CA PHE A 340 -41.06 1.19 2.87
C PHE A 340 -41.70 2.40 2.19
N PHE A 341 -41.24 2.80 1.00
CA PHE A 341 -41.81 3.91 0.23
C PHE A 341 -43.23 3.62 -0.23
N TYR A 342 -43.56 2.36 -0.55
CA TYR A 342 -44.94 1.98 -0.83
C TYR A 342 -45.86 2.27 0.35
N VAL A 343 -45.48 1.88 1.58
CA VAL A 343 -46.24 2.17 2.80
C VAL A 343 -46.34 3.67 3.07
N CYS A 344 -45.23 4.40 2.96
CA CYS A 344 -45.22 5.86 3.12
C CYS A 344 -46.15 6.56 2.10
N SER A 345 -46.08 6.16 0.83
CA SER A 345 -46.90 6.74 -0.23
C SER A 345 -48.40 6.53 0.00
N HIS A 346 -48.80 5.34 0.47
CA HIS A 346 -50.20 5.04 0.83
C HIS A 346 -50.65 5.85 2.04
N SER A 347 -49.78 5.98 3.04
CA SER A 347 -50.06 6.78 4.23
C SER A 347 -50.25 8.25 3.87
N ILE A 348 -49.37 8.83 3.05
CA ILE A 348 -49.49 10.20 2.55
C ILE A 348 -50.77 10.36 1.73
N TRP A 349 -51.06 9.45 0.80
CA TRP A 349 -52.29 9.48 0.01
C TRP A 349 -53.53 9.49 0.92
N PHE A 350 -53.57 8.62 1.93
CA PHE A 350 -54.68 8.53 2.88
C PHE A 350 -54.84 9.83 3.68
N LEU A 351 -53.75 10.41 4.16
CA LEU A 351 -53.78 11.69 4.88
C LEU A 351 -54.34 12.81 4.00
N PHE A 352 -53.90 12.92 2.74
CA PHE A 352 -54.43 13.93 1.83
C PHE A 352 -55.89 13.68 1.45
N ALA A 353 -56.29 12.43 1.22
CA ALA A 353 -57.68 12.08 0.94
C ALA A 353 -58.61 12.42 2.11
N ARG A 354 -58.12 12.31 3.35
CA ARG A 354 -58.89 12.58 4.57
C ARG A 354 -58.95 14.07 4.93
N PHE A 355 -57.83 14.79 4.80
CA PHE A 355 -57.68 16.12 5.38
C PHE A 355 -57.65 17.26 4.35
N SER A 356 -57.42 16.99 3.07
CA SER A 356 -57.43 18.01 2.03
C SER A 356 -58.76 18.02 1.29
N VAL A 357 -59.39 19.19 1.23
CA VAL A 357 -60.63 19.40 0.45
C VAL A 357 -60.36 19.37 -1.05
N VAL A 358 -59.18 19.84 -1.47
CA VAL A 358 -58.81 19.96 -2.89
C VAL A 358 -58.37 18.62 -3.45
N PHE A 359 -57.66 17.80 -2.68
CA PHE A 359 -57.00 16.60 -3.19
C PHE A 359 -57.95 15.54 -3.82
N PRO A 360 -59.10 15.19 -3.21
CA PRO A 360 -60.04 14.25 -3.82
C PRO A 360 -60.64 14.73 -5.15
N SER A 361 -60.71 16.05 -5.36
CA SER A 361 -61.24 16.65 -6.60
C SER A 361 -60.27 16.61 -7.77
N LEU A 362 -58.98 16.33 -7.50
CA LEU A 362 -57.96 16.25 -8.54
C LEU A 362 -57.99 14.89 -9.25
N GLY A 363 -57.66 14.87 -10.54
CA GLY A 363 -57.47 13.62 -11.27
C GLY A 363 -56.36 12.76 -10.64
N ILE A 364 -56.47 11.42 -10.79
CA ILE A 364 -55.54 10.44 -10.20
C ILE A 364 -54.07 10.71 -10.52
N GLU A 365 -53.78 11.23 -11.72
CA GLU A 365 -52.43 11.64 -12.12
C GLU A 365 -51.88 12.73 -11.20
N HIS A 366 -52.69 13.73 -10.88
CA HIS A 366 -52.30 14.85 -10.03
C HIS A 366 -52.26 14.48 -8.55
N GLN A 367 -53.16 13.60 -8.09
CA GLN A 367 -53.10 13.03 -6.74
C GLN A 367 -51.77 12.28 -6.51
N LYS A 368 -51.38 11.41 -7.44
CA LYS A 368 -50.09 10.70 -7.38
C LYS A 368 -48.89 11.65 -7.42
N ASN A 369 -48.96 12.72 -8.23
CA ASN A 369 -47.89 13.72 -8.26
C ASN A 369 -47.72 14.43 -6.92
N ILE A 370 -48.82 14.79 -6.25
CA ILE A 370 -48.79 15.41 -4.91
C ILE A 370 -48.13 14.48 -3.89
N VAL A 371 -48.50 13.20 -3.87
CA VAL A 371 -47.88 12.20 -2.99
C VAL A 371 -46.36 12.15 -3.24
N MET A 372 -45.95 12.09 -4.51
CA MET A 372 -44.53 12.09 -4.86
C MET A 372 -43.80 13.39 -4.50
N TYR A 373 -44.45 14.56 -4.59
CA TYR A 373 -43.81 15.81 -4.15
C TYR A 373 -43.50 15.78 -2.64
N ILE A 374 -44.39 15.23 -1.83
CA ILE A 374 -44.17 15.08 -0.38
C ILE A 374 -43.07 14.05 -0.09
N MET A 375 -43.14 12.89 -0.75
CA MET A 375 -42.08 11.87 -0.68
C MET A 375 -40.72 12.48 -1.02
N ASN A 376 -40.64 13.22 -2.13
CA ASN A 376 -39.41 13.88 -2.55
C ASN A 376 -38.92 14.89 -1.52
N ILE A 377 -39.79 15.74 -0.96
CA ILE A 377 -39.40 16.68 0.11
C ILE A 377 -38.81 15.94 1.30
N ILE A 378 -39.49 14.91 1.82
CA ILE A 378 -39.06 14.18 3.02
C ILE A 378 -37.73 13.46 2.79
N PHE A 379 -37.66 12.60 1.76
CA PHE A 379 -36.53 11.69 1.60
C PHE A 379 -35.30 12.36 1.01
N THR A 380 -35.45 13.38 0.17
CA THR A 380 -34.29 14.19 -0.25
C THR A 380 -33.76 15.07 0.87
N THR A 381 -34.60 15.47 1.85
CA THR A 381 -34.12 16.17 3.07
C THR A 381 -33.33 15.24 3.98
N ILE A 382 -33.81 14.00 4.18
CA ILE A 382 -33.06 12.98 4.94
C ILE A 382 -31.72 12.71 4.26
N ALA A 383 -31.74 12.49 2.94
CA ALA A 383 -30.52 12.29 2.16
C ALA A 383 -29.57 13.49 2.23
N LEU A 384 -30.09 14.72 2.19
CA LEU A 384 -29.28 15.94 2.39
C LEU A 384 -28.59 15.95 3.76
N ALA A 385 -29.31 15.61 4.84
CA ALA A 385 -28.74 15.58 6.18
C ALA A 385 -27.60 14.55 6.29
N LEU A 386 -27.82 13.35 5.75
CA LEU A 386 -26.82 12.28 5.69
C LEU A 386 -25.62 12.64 4.80
N GLN A 387 -25.84 13.37 3.70
CA GLN A 387 -24.77 13.89 2.85
C GLN A 387 -23.98 15.01 3.54
N LEU A 388 -24.62 15.88 4.33
CA LEU A 388 -23.92 16.95 5.04
C LEU A 388 -22.97 16.40 6.10
N VAL A 389 -23.33 15.26 6.70
CA VAL A 389 -22.44 14.51 7.59
C VAL A 389 -21.12 14.14 6.93
N SER A 390 -21.09 13.87 5.62
CA SER A 390 -19.86 13.49 4.89
C SER A 390 -19.06 14.68 4.34
N THR A 391 -19.43 15.92 4.66
CA THR A 391 -18.70 17.11 4.21
C THR A 391 -17.31 17.33 4.84
N PRO A 392 -16.95 16.75 6.01
CA PRO A 392 -15.56 16.73 6.49
C PRO A 392 -14.58 16.14 5.48
N ALA A 393 -15.03 15.26 4.58
CA ALA A 393 -14.24 14.72 3.47
C ALA A 393 -13.58 15.80 2.59
N PHE A 394 -14.21 16.99 2.45
CA PHE A 394 -13.61 18.12 1.72
C PHE A 394 -12.39 18.73 2.41
N ARG A 395 -12.17 18.42 3.69
CA ARG A 395 -10.95 18.77 4.43
C ARG A 395 -9.97 17.61 4.54
N GLN A 396 -10.18 16.56 3.74
CA GLN A 396 -9.41 15.32 3.78
C GLN A 396 -9.50 14.57 5.12
N ASP A 397 -10.56 14.80 5.89
CA ASP A 397 -10.88 13.99 7.07
C ASP A 397 -11.94 12.98 6.67
N TYR A 398 -11.62 11.69 6.76
CA TYR A 398 -12.51 10.61 6.36
C TYR A 398 -12.71 9.66 7.53
N HIS A 399 -13.98 9.38 7.82
CA HIS A 399 -14.40 8.39 8.81
C HIS A 399 -15.39 7.42 8.17
N LEU A 400 -15.34 6.14 8.58
CA LEU A 400 -16.19 5.11 7.98
C LEU A 400 -17.69 5.45 8.08
N TRP A 401 -18.14 5.96 9.23
CA TRP A 401 -19.55 6.29 9.43
C TRP A 401 -20.03 7.44 8.53
N GLU A 402 -19.14 8.38 8.17
CA GLU A 402 -19.43 9.47 7.23
C GLU A 402 -19.63 8.93 5.81
N VAL A 403 -18.76 8.01 5.39
CA VAL A 403 -18.88 7.29 4.11
C VAL A 403 -20.18 6.48 4.07
N GLN A 404 -20.51 5.79 5.16
CA GLN A 404 -21.76 5.04 5.28
C GLN A 404 -22.98 5.97 5.16
N CYS A 405 -22.95 7.14 5.80
CA CYS A 405 -24.01 8.15 5.69
C CYS A 405 -24.17 8.64 4.24
N LEU A 406 -23.07 8.94 3.54
CA LEU A 406 -23.11 9.33 2.12
C LEU A 406 -23.66 8.21 1.23
N ARG A 407 -23.25 6.97 1.48
CA ARG A 407 -23.75 5.78 0.77
C ARG A 407 -25.25 5.60 1.00
N THR A 408 -25.71 5.71 2.24
CA THR A 408 -27.13 5.63 2.59
C THR A 408 -27.92 6.76 1.92
N ALA A 409 -27.36 7.98 1.85
CA ALA A 409 -27.96 9.09 1.14
C ALA A 409 -28.15 8.78 -0.35
N GLY A 410 -27.09 8.27 -1.01
CA GLY A 410 -27.12 7.85 -2.41
C GLY A 410 -28.15 6.74 -2.67
N VAL A 411 -28.17 5.69 -1.85
CA VAL A 411 -29.14 4.59 -1.96
C VAL A 411 -30.58 5.10 -1.79
N THR A 412 -30.81 5.99 -0.81
CA THR A 412 -32.13 6.58 -0.56
C THR A 412 -32.64 7.35 -1.77
N VAL A 413 -31.81 8.19 -2.38
CA VAL A 413 -32.15 8.97 -3.58
C VAL A 413 -32.39 8.04 -4.77
N SER A 414 -31.50 7.09 -5.02
CA SER A 414 -31.65 6.12 -6.11
C SER A 414 -32.94 5.32 -5.97
N ALA A 415 -33.24 4.78 -4.79
CA ALA A 415 -34.47 4.04 -4.54
C ALA A 415 -35.72 4.90 -4.75
N LEU A 416 -35.67 6.16 -4.31
CA LEU A 416 -36.78 7.11 -4.47
C LEU A 416 -37.05 7.41 -5.94
N TYR A 417 -36.00 7.56 -6.75
CA TYR A 417 -36.11 7.85 -8.17
C TYR A 417 -36.67 6.65 -8.95
N VAL A 418 -36.22 5.42 -8.64
CA VAL A 418 -36.81 4.20 -9.24
C VAL A 418 -38.27 4.06 -8.81
N PHE A 419 -38.59 4.34 -7.54
CA PHE A 419 -39.98 4.33 -7.06
C PHE A 419 -40.84 5.36 -7.79
N GLU A 420 -40.35 6.59 -7.99
CA GLU A 420 -41.08 7.64 -8.70
C GLU A 420 -41.38 7.26 -10.16
N LEU A 421 -40.43 6.62 -10.84
CA LEU A 421 -40.58 6.14 -12.23
C LEU A 421 -41.73 5.12 -12.37
N ILE A 422 -41.96 4.31 -11.34
CA ILE A 422 -43.03 3.30 -11.33
C ILE A 422 -44.35 3.88 -10.81
N TYR A 423 -44.30 4.73 -9.78
CA TYR A 423 -45.49 5.23 -9.10
C TYR A 423 -46.26 6.27 -9.93
N ARG A 424 -45.55 7.17 -10.64
CA ARG A 424 -46.18 8.21 -11.46
C ARG A 424 -46.74 7.64 -12.77
N LEU A 425 -47.93 8.12 -13.15
CA LEU A 425 -48.61 7.67 -14.37
C LEU A 425 -48.05 8.29 -15.65
N LYS A 426 -47.55 9.53 -15.56
CA LYS A 426 -46.94 10.24 -16.68
C LYS A 426 -45.73 11.02 -16.19
N MET A 427 -44.65 10.92 -16.94
CA MET A 427 -43.43 11.66 -16.69
C MET A 427 -42.91 12.21 -18.01
N ARG A 428 -42.38 13.43 -17.98
CA ARG A 428 -41.76 14.05 -19.16
C ARG A 428 -40.40 13.39 -19.39
N ILE A 429 -40.03 13.18 -20.65
CA ILE A 429 -38.75 12.56 -21.04
C ILE A 429 -37.53 13.18 -20.33
N PRO A 430 -37.39 14.53 -20.22
CA PRO A 430 -36.25 15.11 -19.52
C PRO A 430 -36.11 14.69 -18.05
N LEU A 431 -37.25 14.48 -17.36
CA LEU A 431 -37.23 14.03 -15.96
C LEU A 431 -36.85 12.54 -15.86
N ILE A 432 -37.31 11.71 -16.80
CA ILE A 432 -36.91 10.29 -16.87
C ILE A 432 -35.39 10.19 -17.10
N ILE A 433 -34.86 10.97 -18.05
CA ILE A 433 -33.42 11.02 -18.34
C ILE A 433 -32.64 11.48 -17.10
N HIS A 434 -33.11 12.54 -16.43
CA HIS A 434 -32.49 13.02 -15.19
C HIS A 434 -32.41 11.94 -14.11
N HIS A 435 -33.51 11.21 -13.87
CA HIS A 435 -33.55 10.13 -12.88
C HIS A 435 -32.57 9.01 -13.22
N PHE A 436 -32.55 8.58 -14.48
CA PHE A 436 -31.65 7.52 -14.94
C PHE A 436 -30.18 7.90 -14.85
N LEU A 437 -29.81 9.10 -15.31
CA LEU A 437 -28.44 9.60 -15.24
C LEU A 437 -27.97 9.79 -13.80
N THR A 438 -28.86 10.25 -12.91
CA THR A 438 -28.51 10.44 -11.49
C THR A 438 -28.26 9.10 -10.80
N ILE A 439 -29.09 8.09 -11.05
CA ILE A 439 -28.89 6.73 -10.53
C ILE A 439 -27.56 6.16 -11.03
N ILE A 440 -27.25 6.30 -12.33
CA ILE A 440 -25.97 5.85 -12.90
C ILE A 440 -24.80 6.57 -12.24
N ALA A 441 -24.87 7.89 -12.09
CA ALA A 441 -23.78 8.67 -11.48
C ALA A 441 -23.53 8.25 -10.04
N ILE A 442 -24.58 8.05 -9.22
CA ILE A 442 -24.46 7.56 -7.85
C ILE A 442 -23.84 6.16 -7.82
N SER A 443 -24.38 5.22 -8.60
CA SER A 443 -23.87 3.83 -8.62
C SER A 443 -22.43 3.76 -9.12
N PHE A 444 -22.10 4.51 -10.16
CA PHE A 444 -20.75 4.56 -10.73
C PHE A 444 -19.75 5.14 -9.73
N THR A 445 -20.06 6.28 -9.11
CA THR A 445 -19.14 6.92 -8.15
C THR A 445 -18.91 6.07 -6.91
N VAL A 446 -19.94 5.41 -6.38
CA VAL A 446 -19.79 4.48 -5.24
C VAL A 446 -18.98 3.25 -5.64
N ALA A 447 -19.26 2.63 -6.79
CA ALA A 447 -18.55 1.44 -7.22
C ALA A 447 -17.07 1.74 -7.54
N VAL A 448 -16.79 2.85 -8.21
CA VAL A 448 -15.41 3.25 -8.53
C VAL A 448 -14.66 3.67 -7.26
N PHE A 449 -15.31 4.36 -6.32
CA PHE A 449 -14.71 4.63 -5.01
C PHE A 449 -14.35 3.34 -4.28
N GLU A 450 -15.26 2.37 -4.17
CA GLU A 450 -14.98 1.09 -3.49
C GLU A 450 -13.91 0.26 -4.20
N TYR A 451 -13.78 0.38 -5.53
CA TYR A 451 -12.75 -0.34 -6.29
C TYR A 451 -11.38 0.32 -6.23
N THR A 452 -11.33 1.65 -6.34
CA THR A 452 -10.07 2.40 -6.45
C THR A 452 -9.58 2.97 -5.13
N MET A 453 -10.44 3.01 -4.11
CA MET A 453 -10.27 3.74 -2.86
C MET A 453 -9.91 5.22 -3.03
N SER A 454 -10.09 5.79 -4.22
CA SER A 454 -9.71 7.17 -4.48
C SER A 454 -10.73 8.15 -3.87
N THR A 455 -10.25 8.97 -2.94
CA THR A 455 -11.03 10.01 -2.26
C THR A 455 -11.63 11.05 -3.21
N THR A 456 -11.04 11.23 -4.39
CA THR A 456 -11.60 12.08 -5.44
C THR A 456 -13.00 11.62 -5.84
N TYR A 457 -13.25 10.31 -5.91
CA TYR A 457 -14.58 9.78 -6.22
C TYR A 457 -15.56 9.94 -5.05
N LEU A 458 -15.10 9.85 -3.80
CA LEU A 458 -15.92 10.11 -2.62
C LEU A 458 -16.35 11.59 -2.56
N ASN A 459 -15.40 12.51 -2.74
CA ASN A 459 -15.66 13.94 -2.79
C ASN A 459 -16.57 14.29 -3.98
N SER A 460 -16.31 13.69 -5.14
CA SER A 460 -17.17 13.84 -6.33
C SER A 460 -18.59 13.34 -6.05
N ALA A 461 -18.75 12.18 -5.41
CA ALA A 461 -20.06 11.64 -5.03
C ALA A 461 -20.80 12.61 -4.09
N CYS A 462 -20.11 13.13 -3.08
CA CYS A 462 -20.68 14.13 -2.16
C CYS A 462 -21.09 15.41 -2.90
N ILE A 463 -20.33 15.89 -3.88
CA ILE A 463 -20.67 17.11 -4.63
C ILE A 463 -21.82 16.87 -5.62
N TRP A 464 -21.78 15.75 -6.36
CA TRP A 464 -22.81 15.37 -7.32
C TRP A 464 -24.17 15.18 -6.64
N LEU A 465 -24.22 14.62 -5.44
CA LEU A 465 -25.47 14.33 -4.75
C LEU A 465 -26.28 15.60 -4.41
N PHE A 466 -25.62 16.77 -4.27
CA PHE A 466 -26.31 18.07 -4.10
C PHE A 466 -27.23 18.42 -5.28
N GLN A 467 -26.99 17.86 -6.47
CA GLN A 467 -27.86 18.07 -7.63
C GLN A 467 -29.26 17.48 -7.42
N ALA A 468 -29.37 16.42 -6.61
CA ALA A 468 -30.62 15.74 -6.30
C ALA A 468 -31.22 16.18 -4.94
N THR A 469 -30.37 16.46 -3.95
CA THR A 469 -30.79 16.72 -2.57
C THR A 469 -31.12 18.17 -2.25
N LEU A 470 -31.17 19.06 -3.24
CA LEU A 470 -31.48 20.50 -3.06
C LEU A 470 -32.74 20.97 -3.80
N GLU A 471 -33.58 20.05 -4.28
CA GLU A 471 -34.79 20.38 -5.06
C GLU A 471 -36.06 20.58 -4.21
N GLN A 472 -35.99 20.51 -2.88
CA GLN A 472 -37.14 20.61 -1.98
C GLN A 472 -37.99 21.87 -2.20
N PRO A 473 -37.42 23.08 -2.38
CA PRO A 473 -38.23 24.28 -2.64
C PRO A 473 -39.05 24.18 -3.94
N THR A 474 -38.53 23.50 -4.95
CA THR A 474 -39.24 23.25 -6.22
C THR A 474 -40.46 22.36 -5.98
N PHE A 475 -40.28 21.25 -5.27
CA PHE A 475 -41.38 20.33 -4.94
C PHE A 475 -42.45 21.00 -4.07
N LEU A 476 -42.04 21.83 -3.11
CA LEU A 476 -42.96 22.59 -2.26
C LEU A 476 -43.77 23.61 -3.09
N GLY A 477 -43.13 24.28 -4.06
CA GLY A 477 -43.81 25.18 -4.99
C GLY A 477 -44.83 24.46 -5.88
N LEU A 478 -44.46 23.30 -6.43
CA LEU A 478 -45.36 22.48 -7.25
C LEU A 478 -46.52 21.89 -6.45
N LEU A 479 -46.26 21.48 -5.20
CA LEU A 479 -47.29 21.05 -4.27
C LEU A 479 -48.31 22.17 -4.01
N GLY A 480 -47.81 23.37 -3.67
CA GLY A 480 -48.67 24.52 -3.42
C GLY A 480 -49.49 24.95 -4.63
N TYR A 481 -48.90 24.87 -5.83
CA TYR A 481 -49.62 25.10 -7.09
C TYR A 481 -50.79 24.14 -7.26
N ARG A 482 -50.60 22.84 -7.00
CA ARG A 482 -51.63 21.81 -7.17
C ARG A 482 -52.71 21.85 -6.10
N LEU A 483 -52.37 22.26 -4.88
CA LEU A 483 -53.31 22.39 -3.76
C LEU A 483 -54.04 23.74 -3.75
N GLY A 484 -53.80 24.62 -4.72
CA GLY A 484 -54.49 25.90 -4.82
C GLY A 484 -54.08 26.92 -3.75
N TRP A 485 -52.82 26.89 -3.30
CA TRP A 485 -52.28 27.93 -2.42
C TRP A 485 -52.27 29.30 -3.14
N ASN A 486 -52.09 30.38 -2.36
CA ASN A 486 -52.11 31.73 -2.90
C ASN A 486 -51.12 31.89 -4.07
N PRO A 487 -51.57 32.27 -5.28
CA PRO A 487 -50.73 32.34 -6.47
C PRO A 487 -49.50 33.25 -6.30
N LYS A 488 -49.61 34.34 -5.52
CA LYS A 488 -48.47 35.23 -5.24
C LYS A 488 -47.39 34.54 -4.41
N GLN A 489 -47.79 33.70 -3.45
CA GLN A 489 -46.85 32.95 -2.60
C GLN A 489 -46.19 31.82 -3.41
N VAL A 490 -46.97 31.06 -4.17
CA VAL A 490 -46.46 29.99 -5.04
C VAL A 490 -45.47 30.54 -6.07
N ALA A 491 -45.79 31.68 -6.72
CA ALA A 491 -44.89 32.31 -7.67
C ALA A 491 -43.58 32.79 -7.04
N ARG A 492 -43.62 33.33 -5.81
CA ARG A 492 -42.40 33.71 -5.08
C ARG A 492 -41.55 32.49 -4.74
N LEU A 493 -42.18 31.41 -4.27
CA LEU A 493 -41.49 30.17 -3.92
C LEU A 493 -40.82 29.52 -5.13
N LEU A 494 -41.52 29.44 -6.28
CA LEU A 494 -40.95 28.89 -7.51
C LEU A 494 -39.82 29.76 -8.07
N LYS A 495 -39.91 31.09 -7.95
CA LYS A 495 -38.79 32.00 -8.30
C LYS A 495 -37.58 31.78 -7.41
N PHE A 496 -37.79 31.66 -6.10
CA PHE A 496 -36.72 31.33 -5.15
C PHE A 496 -36.08 29.98 -5.49
N ALA A 497 -36.90 28.95 -5.70
CA ALA A 497 -36.44 27.62 -6.05
C ALA A 497 -35.61 27.61 -7.34
N ALA A 498 -36.02 28.36 -8.37
CA ALA A 498 -35.27 28.48 -9.62
C ALA A 498 -33.88 29.13 -9.41
N VAL A 499 -33.81 30.21 -8.62
CA VAL A 499 -32.55 30.89 -8.32
C VAL A 499 -31.64 29.99 -7.47
N GLN A 500 -32.18 29.39 -6.41
CA GLN A 500 -31.45 28.47 -5.54
C GLN A 500 -30.91 27.27 -6.34
N THR A 501 -31.76 26.62 -7.14
CA THR A 501 -31.36 25.50 -7.99
C THR A 501 -30.25 25.91 -8.95
N PHE A 502 -30.37 27.06 -9.62
CA PHE A 502 -29.33 27.55 -10.53
C PHE A 502 -28.00 27.76 -9.79
N LEU A 503 -28.00 28.48 -8.66
CA LEU A 503 -26.79 28.79 -7.91
C LEU A 503 -26.08 27.54 -7.39
N PHE A 504 -26.81 26.66 -6.70
CA PHE A 504 -26.21 25.47 -6.10
C PHE A 504 -25.78 24.46 -7.16
N LYS A 505 -26.57 24.26 -8.23
CA LYS A 505 -26.18 23.34 -9.30
C LYS A 505 -24.97 23.84 -10.09
N SER A 506 -24.88 25.14 -10.34
CA SER A 506 -23.69 25.75 -10.96
C SER A 506 -22.48 25.67 -10.03
N ALA A 507 -22.64 25.95 -8.74
CA ALA A 507 -21.54 25.85 -7.78
C ALA A 507 -21.01 24.41 -7.66
N SER A 508 -21.89 23.41 -7.59
CA SER A 508 -21.48 22.01 -7.52
C SER A 508 -20.79 21.55 -8.82
N ALA A 509 -21.29 21.96 -9.99
CA ALA A 509 -20.64 21.69 -11.27
C ALA A 509 -19.26 22.33 -11.39
N LEU A 510 -19.09 23.58 -10.92
CA LEU A 510 -17.79 24.24 -10.88
C LEU A 510 -16.83 23.58 -9.89
N THR A 511 -17.34 23.14 -8.73
CA THR A 511 -16.53 22.47 -7.71
C THR A 511 -15.98 21.14 -8.20
N LEU A 512 -16.76 20.40 -9.02
CA LEU A 512 -16.32 19.17 -9.69
C LEU A 512 -15.24 19.36 -10.77
N ILE A 513 -14.95 20.60 -11.18
CA ILE A 513 -13.83 20.88 -12.08
C ILE A 513 -12.53 21.10 -11.28
N ILE A 514 -12.66 21.45 -10.00
CA ILE A 514 -11.54 21.76 -9.10
C ILE A 514 -11.03 20.49 -8.40
N TYR A 515 -11.95 19.59 -8.02
CA TYR A 515 -11.66 18.25 -7.52
C TYR A 515 -11.63 17.25 -8.66
#